data_AF-A0A2V7XAA8-F1
#
_entry.id   AF-A0A2V7XAA8-F1
#
_cell.length_a   1.000
_cell.length_b   1.000
_cell.length_c   1.000
_cell.angle_alpha   90.00
_cell.angle_beta   90.00
_cell.angle_gamma   90.00
#
_symmetry.space_group_name_H-M   'P 1'
#
loop_
_entity.id
_entity.type
_entity.pdbx_description
1 polymer ?
#
loop_
_entity_poly.entity_id
_entity_poly.type
_entity_poly.pdbx_seq_one_letter_code
_entity_poly.pdbx_strand_id
1 'polypeptide(L)'
;YRTDEKMPAAVRAGVTPKKLADRNIGEWNTFEITMKGSRLTVVLNGERVIENAELPGVPARGRNALQHHGSKKDGQWAAPPALVQFRNIAIKEL
;
A
#
# COMPACT_ATOMS: atom_id res chain seq x y z
N TYR A 1 8.37 -3.61 -7.50
CA TYR A 1 8.98 -4.41 -6.41
C TYR A 1 8.49 -5.85 -6.42
N ARG A 2 7.35 -6.20 -5.79
CA ARG A 2 6.95 -7.59 -5.51
C ARG A 2 7.01 -8.55 -6.71
N THR A 3 6.46 -8.13 -7.85
CA THR A 3 6.34 -8.93 -9.07
C THR A 3 7.42 -8.64 -10.12
N ASP A 4 8.41 -7.81 -9.79
CA ASP A 4 9.50 -7.44 -10.70
C ASP A 4 10.68 -8.39 -10.50
N GLU A 5 10.88 -9.32 -11.43
CA GLU A 5 11.93 -10.35 -11.35
C GLU A 5 13.35 -9.79 -11.33
N LYS A 6 13.55 -8.55 -11.78
CA LYS A 6 14.85 -7.87 -11.74
C LYS A 6 15.21 -7.41 -10.32
N MET A 7 14.24 -7.36 -9.41
CA MET A 7 14.47 -6.98 -8.01
C MET A 7 15.09 -8.14 -7.21
N PRO A 8 16.03 -7.84 -6.28
CA PRO A 8 16.57 -8.85 -5.37
C PRO A 8 15.46 -9.63 -4.67
N ALA A 9 15.68 -10.94 -4.48
CA ALA A 9 14.70 -11.81 -3.83
C ALA A 9 14.27 -11.28 -2.45
N ALA A 10 15.22 -10.71 -1.69
CA ALA A 10 14.95 -10.09 -0.39
C ALA A 10 13.99 -8.88 -0.48
N VAL A 11 14.09 -8.06 -1.53
CA VAL A 11 13.17 -6.93 -1.74
C VAL A 11 11.77 -7.44 -2.07
N ARG A 12 11.67 -8.40 -3.00
CA ARG A 12 10.38 -9.01 -3.38
C ARG A 12 9.68 -9.68 -2.19
N ALA A 13 10.43 -10.45 -1.41
CA ALA A 13 9.93 -11.09 -0.20
C ALA A 13 9.54 -10.05 0.86
N GLY A 14 10.36 -9.01 1.06
CA GLY A 14 10.12 -7.97 2.04
C GLY A 14 8.80 -7.20 1.82
N VAL A 15 8.45 -6.93 0.56
CA VAL A 15 7.18 -6.25 0.22
C VAL A 15 5.99 -7.19 0.06
N THR A 16 6.14 -8.48 0.37
CA THR A 16 5.05 -9.46 0.36
C THR A 16 4.46 -9.59 1.76
N PRO A 17 3.15 -9.37 1.95
CA PRO A 17 2.50 -9.51 3.26
C PRO A 17 2.71 -10.90 3.88
N LYS A 18 3.04 -10.95 5.17
CA LYS A 18 3.29 -12.20 5.92
C LYS A 18 2.01 -12.85 6.45
N LYS A 19 0.91 -12.11 6.54
CA LYS A 19 -0.36 -12.55 7.12
C LYS A 19 -1.53 -12.02 6.29
N LEU A 20 -2.60 -12.80 6.22
CA LEU A 20 -3.92 -12.34 5.81
C LEU A 20 -4.58 -11.67 7.02
N ALA A 21 -4.73 -10.35 7.00
CA ALA A 21 -5.27 -9.59 8.12
C ALA A 21 -6.48 -8.73 7.70
N ASP A 22 -6.98 -8.92 6.48
CA ASP A 22 -8.15 -8.21 5.96
C ASP A 22 -9.43 -8.62 6.70
N ARG A 23 -10.31 -7.65 6.89
CA ARG A 23 -11.69 -7.88 7.31
C ARG A 23 -12.61 -8.18 6.13
N ASN A 24 -13.81 -8.67 6.40
CA ASN A 24 -14.78 -9.02 5.37
C ASN A 24 -15.27 -7.79 4.60
N ILE A 25 -15.91 -8.02 3.45
CA ILE A 25 -16.56 -6.97 2.66
C ILE A 25 -17.63 -6.27 3.52
N GLY A 26 -17.63 -4.94 3.50
CA GLY A 26 -18.53 -4.10 4.31
C GLY A 26 -17.95 -3.70 5.67
N GLU A 27 -16.83 -4.29 6.07
CA GLU A 27 -16.12 -3.93 7.31
C GLU A 27 -14.96 -2.98 7.03
N TRP A 28 -14.60 -2.18 8.04
CA TRP A 28 -13.50 -1.23 7.94
C TRP A 28 -12.14 -1.88 8.21
N ASN A 29 -11.22 -1.74 7.27
CA ASN A 29 -9.80 -2.04 7.46
C ASN A 29 -9.06 -0.78 7.93
N THR A 30 -8.20 -0.92 8.94
CA THR A 30 -7.34 0.15 9.44
C THR A 30 -5.89 -0.15 9.11
N PHE A 31 -5.21 0.80 8.46
CA PHE A 31 -3.79 0.72 8.14
C PHE A 31 -3.00 1.72 8.98
N GLU A 32 -1.91 1.27 9.57
CA GLU A 32 -0.83 2.13 10.05
C GLU A 32 0.40 1.86 9.18
N ILE A 33 0.85 2.90 8.47
CA ILE A 33 1.94 2.83 7.51
C ILE A 33 3.07 3.72 8.01
N THR A 34 4.22 3.11 8.26
CA THR A 34 5.42 3.82 8.73
C THR A 34 6.50 3.75 7.66
N MET A 35 6.98 4.92 7.23
CA MET A 35 8.14 5.08 6.38
C MET A 35 9.28 5.71 7.17
N LYS A 36 10.46 5.08 7.16
CA LYS A 36 11.71 5.64 7.72
C LYS A 36 12.81 5.55 6.67
N GLY A 37 13.14 6.68 6.03
CA GLY A 37 13.96 6.66 4.82
C GLY A 37 13.29 5.79 3.75
N SER A 38 14.00 4.77 3.24
CA SER A 38 13.48 3.81 2.27
C SER A 38 12.83 2.55 2.89
N ARG A 39 12.67 2.53 4.22
CA ARG A 39 12.12 1.37 4.95
C ARG A 39 10.64 1.52 5.26
N LEU A 40 9.87 0.50 4.87
CA LEU A 40 8.41 0.42 5.08
C LEU A 40 8.06 -0.62 6.12
N THR A 41 7.18 -0.24 7.04
CA THR A 41 6.42 -1.16 7.90
C THR A 41 4.93 -0.86 7.72
N VAL A 42 4.13 -1.92 7.58
CA VAL A 42 2.67 -1.84 7.47
C VAL A 42 2.04 -2.71 8.54
N VAL A 43 1.17 -2.11 9.33
CA VAL A 43 0.26 -2.79 10.26
C VAL A 43 -1.15 -2.69 9.68
N LEU A 44 -1.82 -3.82 9.50
CA LEU A 44 -3.18 -3.94 9.02
C LEU A 44 -4.03 -4.56 10.14
N ASN A 45 -5.04 -3.82 10.60
CA ASN A 45 -5.95 -4.26 11.68
C ASN A 45 -5.23 -4.73 12.96
N GLY A 46 -4.13 -4.07 13.32
CA GLY A 46 -3.30 -4.41 14.49
C GLY A 46 -2.23 -5.48 14.22
N GLU A 47 -2.25 -6.12 13.05
CA GLU A 47 -1.28 -7.15 12.67
C GLU A 47 -0.18 -6.57 11.78
N ARG A 48 1.10 -6.77 12.16
CA ARG A 48 2.24 -6.36 11.33
C ARG A 48 2.37 -7.28 10.13
N VAL A 49 1.92 -6.81 8.97
CA VAL A 49 1.89 -7.58 7.71
C VAL A 49 3.15 -7.37 6.86
N ILE A 50 3.76 -6.19 6.91
CA ILE A 50 5.06 -5.88 6.28
C ILE A 50 5.96 -5.26 7.36
N GLU A 51 7.22 -5.68 7.42
CA GLU A 51 8.14 -5.25 8.46
C GLU A 51 9.51 -4.87 7.87
N ASN A 52 9.88 -3.61 8.05
CA ASN A 52 11.19 -3.04 7.68
C ASN A 52 11.65 -3.38 6.25
N ALA A 53 10.71 -3.44 5.30
CA ALA A 53 10.97 -3.74 3.91
C ALA A 53 11.73 -2.59 3.24
N GLU A 54 12.74 -2.91 2.44
CA GLU A 54 13.46 -1.92 1.62
C GLU A 54 12.66 -1.59 0.35
N LEU A 55 12.52 -0.29 0.04
CA LEU A 55 11.92 0.23 -1.20
C LEU A 55 12.99 0.96 -2.02
N PRO A 56 13.77 0.26 -2.85
CA PRO A 56 14.84 0.87 -3.63
C PRO A 56 14.32 1.97 -4.57
N GLY A 57 14.92 3.17 -4.49
CA GLY A 57 14.58 4.28 -5.39
C GLY A 57 13.34 5.08 -5.01
N VAL A 58 12.74 4.83 -3.83
CA VAL A 58 11.70 5.73 -3.30
C VAL A 58 12.31 7.11 -3.01
N PRO A 59 11.70 8.22 -3.48
CA PRO A 59 12.23 9.55 -3.25
C PRO A 59 12.08 9.97 -1.78
N ALA A 60 12.99 10.82 -1.30
CA ALA A 60 12.98 11.32 0.08
C ALA A 60 11.76 12.20 0.41
N ARG A 61 11.10 12.77 -0.60
CA ARG A 61 9.90 13.61 -0.46
C ARG A 61 8.96 13.40 -1.65
N GLY A 62 7.66 13.44 -1.38
CA GLY A 62 6.61 13.34 -2.39
C GLY A 62 5.23 13.57 -1.78
N ARG A 63 4.21 13.67 -2.64
CA ARG A 63 2.81 13.74 -2.20
C ARG A 63 2.24 12.34 -2.05
N ASN A 64 1.36 12.15 -1.07
CA ASN A 64 0.52 10.97 -0.98
C ASN A 64 -0.77 11.20 -1.77
N ALA A 65 -1.28 10.16 -2.44
CA ALA A 65 -2.54 10.20 -3.16
C ALA A 65 -3.28 8.86 -2.99
N LEU A 66 -4.61 8.92 -3.03
CA LEU A 66 -5.44 7.72 -3.07
C LEU A 66 -5.62 7.31 -4.53
N GLN A 67 -5.29 6.06 -4.84
CA GLN A 67 -5.37 5.56 -6.21
C GLN A 67 -6.83 5.40 -6.63
N HIS A 68 -7.20 6.01 -7.77
CA HIS A 68 -8.40 5.62 -8.51
C HIS A 68 -8.06 4.48 -9.45
N HIS A 69 -8.53 3.27 -9.15
CA HIS A 69 -8.23 2.05 -9.92
C HIS A 69 -9.20 1.88 -11.09
N GLY A 70 -9.20 2.86 -11.99
CA GLY A 70 -9.98 2.87 -13.23
C GLY A 70 -9.09 3.18 -14.43
N SER A 71 -9.59 2.83 -15.62
CA SER A 71 -8.96 3.16 -16.89
C SER A 71 -9.87 4.07 -17.70
N LYS A 72 -9.29 4.96 -18.52
CA LYS A 72 -10.07 5.72 -19.50
C LYS A 72 -10.02 4.98 -20.83
N LYS A 73 -11.18 4.60 -21.35
CA LYS A 73 -11.33 3.95 -22.67
C LYS A 73 -12.27 4.81 -23.51
N ASP A 74 -11.81 5.22 -24.69
CA ASP A 74 -12.60 6.00 -25.67
C ASP A 74 -13.26 7.25 -25.08
N GLY A 75 -12.52 7.98 -24.23
CA GLY A 75 -13.03 9.19 -23.59
C GLY A 75 -13.86 8.95 -22.32
N GLN A 76 -14.26 7.71 -22.04
CA GLN A 76 -15.12 7.34 -20.92
C GLN A 76 -14.32 6.62 -19.82
N TRP A 77 -14.69 6.85 -18.56
CA TRP A 77 -14.09 6.15 -17.44
C TRP A 77 -14.71 4.76 -17.29
N ALA A 78 -13.88 3.73 -17.42
CA ALA A 78 -14.21 2.35 -17.11
C ALA A 78 -13.48 1.95 -15.83
N ALA A 79 -14.22 1.87 -14.73
CA ALA A 79 -13.72 1.39 -13.45
C ALA A 79 -14.49 0.11 -13.06
N PRO A 80 -13.85 -0.86 -12.37
CA PRO A 80 -14.58 -1.87 -11.63
C PRO A 80 -15.60 -1.19 -10.68
N PRO A 81 -16.70 -1.84 -10.27
CA PRO A 81 -17.54 -1.33 -9.20
C PRO A 81 -16.72 -1.31 -7.90
N ALA A 82 -15.99 -0.22 -7.69
CA ALA A 82 -15.02 -0.06 -6.62
C ALA A 82 -15.43 1.18 -5.81
N LEU A 83 -16.54 1.08 -5.11
CA LEU A 83 -16.87 2.02 -4.05
C LEU A 83 -15.99 1.68 -2.83
N VAL A 84 -14.69 1.95 -2.94
CA VAL A 84 -13.82 1.98 -1.76
C VAL A 84 -13.98 3.35 -1.13
N GLN A 85 -14.33 3.35 0.16
CA GLN A 85 -14.48 4.56 0.94
C GLN A 85 -13.30 4.69 1.91
N PHE A 86 -12.87 5.91 2.15
CA PHE A 86 -11.80 6.22 3.08
C PHE A 86 -12.32 7.11 4.20
N ARG A 87 -11.81 6.91 5.42
CA ARG A 87 -12.05 7.77 6.58
C ARG A 87 -10.82 7.79 7.46
N ASN A 88 -10.74 8.77 8.36
CA ASN A 88 -9.69 8.88 9.39
C ASN A 88 -8.26 8.86 8.80
N ILE A 89 -8.04 9.57 7.69
CA ILE A 89 -6.73 9.69 7.07
C ILE A 89 -5.96 10.80 7.77
N ALA A 90 -4.82 10.45 8.36
CA ALA A 90 -3.91 11.38 9.00
C ALA A 90 -2.47 11.05 8.62
N ILE A 91 -1.59 12.05 8.70
CA ILE A 91 -0.16 11.90 8.50
C ILE A 91 0.58 12.66 9.59
N LYS A 92 1.70 12.08 10.04
CA LYS A 92 2.60 12.68 11.03
C LYS A 92 4.03 12.45 10.58
N GLU A 93 4.85 13.50 10.58
CA GLU A 93 6.30 13.39 10.36
C GLU A 93 6.97 12.72 11.58
N LEU A 94 8.05 11.97 11.33
CA LEU A 94 8.76 11.17 12.34
C LEU A 94 10.03 11.84 12.84
#